data_AF-A0AAV2TPP1-F1
#
_entry.id   AF-A0AAV2TPP1-F1
#
_cell.length_a   1.000
_cell.length_b   1.000
_cell.length_c   1.000
_cell.angle_alpha   90.00
_cell.angle_beta   90.00
_cell.angle_gamma   90.00
#
_symmetry.space_group_name_H-M   'P 1'
#
loop_
_entity.id
_entity.type
_entity.pdbx_description
1 polymer ?
#
loop_
_entity_poly.entity_id
_entity_poly.type
_entity_poly.pdbx_seq_one_letter_code
_entity_poly.pdbx_strand_id
1 'polypeptide(L)'
;MAKLAGTWHFVSHENVHNFIEKVGGEVGEFVEEFAAEEPKMTITFPDHEHVVFHFRHPDGKEDEEKCKFGVPCEHSSSHGKKFKSVLAKVCDHCMVSDLQDTAHPAHTIFELYGHELHIISKAGDVTAVTKYARG
;
A
#
# COMPACT_ATOMS: atom_id res chain seq x y z
N MET A 1 -16.75 9.81 0.82
CA MET A 1 -15.32 9.94 1.20
C MET A 1 -14.80 8.83 2.11
N ALA A 2 -15.62 8.31 3.05
CA ALA A 2 -15.18 7.48 4.18
C ALA A 2 -15.05 5.96 3.95
N LYS A 3 -15.26 5.42 2.74
CA LYS A 3 -15.40 3.95 2.62
C LYS A 3 -14.05 3.23 2.79
N LEU A 4 -12.98 3.76 2.20
CA LEU A 4 -11.61 3.27 2.42
C LEU A 4 -11.10 3.55 3.84
N ALA A 5 -11.64 4.60 4.49
CA ALA A 5 -11.24 5.01 5.82
C ALA A 5 -11.61 3.96 6.86
N GLY A 6 -10.68 3.56 7.71
CA GLY A 6 -10.88 2.57 8.76
C GLY A 6 -9.67 1.69 8.96
N THR A 7 -9.86 0.70 9.81
CA THR A 7 -8.85 -0.28 10.20
C THR A 7 -8.94 -1.51 9.31
N TRP A 8 -7.79 -1.98 8.88
CA TRP A 8 -7.61 -3.08 7.94
C TRP A 8 -6.60 -4.08 8.51
N HIS A 9 -6.98 -5.35 8.51
CA HIS A 9 -6.19 -6.47 8.99
C HIS A 9 -5.73 -7.28 7.78
N PHE A 10 -4.44 -7.57 7.72
CA PHE A 10 -3.88 -8.40 6.65
C PHE A 10 -4.60 -9.75 6.56
N VAL A 11 -4.88 -10.20 5.33
CA VAL A 11 -5.51 -11.51 5.06
C VAL A 11 -4.57 -12.39 4.24
N SER A 12 -4.11 -11.87 3.10
CA SER A 12 -3.26 -12.64 2.19
C SER A 12 -2.53 -11.71 1.25
N HIS A 13 -1.50 -12.25 0.61
CA HIS A 13 -0.90 -11.65 -0.57
C HIS A 13 -0.66 -12.68 -1.68
N GLU A 14 -0.55 -12.21 -2.91
CA GLU A 14 -0.32 -13.02 -4.09
C GLU A 14 0.69 -12.29 -4.97
N ASN A 15 1.73 -13.02 -5.40
CA ASN A 15 2.70 -12.56 -6.41
C ASN A 15 3.51 -11.28 -6.07
N VAL A 16 3.57 -10.89 -4.79
CA VAL A 16 4.26 -9.67 -4.33
C VAL A 16 5.77 -9.71 -4.60
N HIS A 17 6.40 -10.88 -4.49
CA HIS A 17 7.84 -11.06 -4.77
C HIS A 17 8.20 -10.60 -6.19
N ASN A 18 7.49 -11.12 -7.19
CA ASN A 18 7.73 -10.78 -8.59
C ASN A 18 7.51 -9.29 -8.84
N PHE A 19 6.54 -8.67 -8.17
CA PHE A 19 6.31 -7.23 -8.32
C PHE A 19 7.50 -6.43 -7.80
N ILE A 20 8.04 -6.80 -6.63
CA ILE A 20 9.19 -6.12 -6.02
C ILE A 20 10.44 -6.23 -6.90
N GLU A 21 10.74 -7.42 -7.43
CA GLU A 21 11.84 -7.58 -8.40
C GLU A 21 11.64 -6.69 -9.61
N LYS A 22 10.41 -6.67 -10.14
CA LYS A 22 10.08 -5.94 -11.36
C LYS A 22 10.28 -4.43 -11.22
N VAL A 23 9.98 -3.87 -10.05
CA VAL A 23 10.18 -2.43 -9.78
C VAL A 23 11.60 -2.09 -9.36
N GLY A 24 12.50 -3.07 -9.26
CA GLY A 24 13.91 -2.89 -8.89
C GLY A 24 14.17 -2.96 -7.38
N GLY A 25 13.23 -3.49 -6.59
CA GLY A 25 13.43 -3.80 -5.18
C GLY A 25 14.19 -5.12 -4.98
N GLU A 26 14.74 -5.31 -3.78
CA GLU A 26 15.40 -6.56 -3.39
C GLU A 26 14.41 -7.43 -2.60
N VAL A 27 14.20 -8.67 -3.03
CA VAL A 27 13.16 -9.58 -2.50
C VAL A 27 13.52 -10.23 -1.18
N GLY A 28 14.82 -10.27 -0.84
CA GLY A 28 15.41 -11.27 0.04
C GLY A 28 14.71 -11.56 1.37
N GLU A 29 14.09 -10.56 2.00
CA GLU A 29 13.42 -10.70 3.31
C GLU A 29 11.93 -10.27 3.29
N PHE A 30 11.44 -9.71 2.18
CA PHE A 30 10.17 -8.97 2.16
C PHE A 30 8.92 -9.85 2.27
N VAL A 31 8.95 -11.06 1.69
CA VAL A 31 7.71 -11.82 1.43
C VAL A 31 7.40 -12.80 2.55
N GLU A 32 8.42 -13.39 3.16
CA GLU A 32 8.25 -14.33 4.27
C GLU A 32 7.94 -13.59 5.59
N GLU A 33 8.55 -12.43 5.83
CA GLU A 33 8.33 -11.65 7.05
C GLU A 33 7.00 -10.88 7.00
N PHE A 34 6.68 -10.18 5.91
CA PHE A 34 5.43 -9.39 5.83
C PHE A 34 4.16 -10.25 5.95
N ALA A 35 4.19 -11.51 5.50
CA ALA A 35 3.10 -12.46 5.68
C ALA A 35 2.99 -12.99 7.12
N ALA A 36 4.13 -13.15 7.80
CA ALA A 36 4.17 -13.54 9.21
C ALA A 36 3.79 -12.38 10.14
N GLU A 37 3.90 -11.14 9.67
CA GLU A 37 3.77 -9.94 10.49
C GLU A 37 2.35 -9.36 10.60
N GLU A 38 1.33 -9.95 9.96
CA GLU A 38 -0.09 -9.54 10.07
C GLU A 38 -0.32 -8.01 10.20
N PRO A 39 0.27 -7.16 9.34
CA PRO A 39 0.34 -5.73 9.61
C PRO A 39 -1.06 -5.12 9.63
N LYS A 40 -1.32 -4.36 10.70
CA LYS A 40 -2.56 -3.59 10.86
C LYS A 40 -2.36 -2.24 10.19
N MET A 41 -3.22 -1.91 9.24
CA MET A 41 -3.21 -0.63 8.54
C MET A 41 -4.46 0.16 8.87
N THR A 42 -4.30 1.41 9.27
CA THR A 42 -5.41 2.35 9.45
C THR A 42 -5.31 3.43 8.39
N ILE A 43 -6.38 3.61 7.60
CA ILE A 43 -6.46 4.67 6.59
C ILE A 43 -7.38 5.76 7.12
N THR A 44 -6.95 7.01 7.11
CA THR A 44 -7.78 8.16 7.46
C THR A 44 -7.67 9.27 6.43
N PHE A 45 -8.72 10.10 6.34
CA PHE A 45 -8.79 11.26 5.44
C PHE A 45 -9.10 12.48 6.31
N PRO A 46 -8.08 13.18 6.83
CA PRO A 46 -8.30 14.32 7.73
C PRO A 46 -9.00 15.48 7.02
N ASP A 47 -8.86 15.57 5.70
CA ASP A 47 -9.57 16.49 4.82
C ASP A 47 -9.73 15.87 3.41
N HIS A 48 -10.13 16.68 2.42
CA HIS A 48 -10.36 16.22 1.06
C HIS A 48 -9.11 16.15 0.18
N GLU A 49 -7.98 16.68 0.65
CA GLU A 49 -6.70 16.73 -0.06
C GLU A 49 -5.70 15.70 0.46
N HIS A 50 -5.87 15.21 1.69
CA HIS A 50 -4.90 14.34 2.35
C HIS A 50 -5.44 12.95 2.65
N VAL A 51 -4.53 11.99 2.64
CA VAL A 51 -4.68 10.65 3.19
C VAL A 51 -3.57 10.39 4.19
N VAL A 52 -3.89 9.70 5.28
CA VAL A 52 -2.91 9.24 6.26
C VAL A 52 -3.02 7.72 6.35
N PHE A 53 -1.89 7.04 6.17
CA PHE A 53 -1.73 5.63 6.46
C PHE A 53 -1.00 5.50 7.77
N HIS A 54 -1.54 4.69 8.67
CA HIS A 54 -0.89 4.33 9.92
C HIS A 54 -0.70 2.83 9.95
N PHE A 55 0.55 2.39 9.92
CA PHE A 55 0.94 0.99 9.94
C PHE A 55 1.42 0.63 11.34
N ARG A 56 0.93 -0.48 11.87
CA ARG A 56 1.43 -1.05 13.11
C ARG A 56 2.02 -2.42 12.84
N HIS A 57 3.30 -2.55 13.13
CA HIS A 57 4.08 -3.77 12.98
C HIS A 57 3.98 -4.65 14.23
N PRO A 58 4.25 -5.96 14.15
CA PRO A 58 4.20 -6.87 15.30
C PRO A 58 5.19 -6.56 16.42
N ASP A 59 6.34 -5.99 16.06
CA ASP A 59 7.33 -5.55 17.03
C ASP A 59 6.86 -4.34 17.87
N GLY A 60 5.65 -3.83 17.58
CA GLY A 60 5.02 -2.71 18.24
C GLY A 60 5.44 -1.35 17.69
N LYS A 61 6.30 -1.31 16.67
CA LYS A 61 6.60 -0.07 15.97
C LYS A 61 5.40 0.39 15.16
N GLU A 62 5.27 1.70 15.08
CA GLU A 62 4.20 2.39 14.38
C GLU A 62 4.82 3.37 13.39
N ASP A 63 4.38 3.30 12.13
CA ASP A 63 4.78 4.22 11.06
C ASP A 63 3.57 4.98 10.55
N GLU A 64 3.69 6.30 10.44
CA GLU A 64 2.65 7.17 9.90
C GLU A 64 3.13 7.84 8.60
N GLU A 65 2.31 7.73 7.56
CA GLU A 65 2.56 8.36 6.26
C GLU A 65 1.40 9.28 5.91
N LYS A 66 1.66 10.59 5.91
CA LYS A 66 0.69 11.61 5.48
C LYS A 66 1.02 12.11 4.08
N CYS A 67 0.12 11.87 3.14
CA CYS A 67 0.28 12.23 1.74
C CYS A 67 -0.80 13.20 1.28
N LYS A 68 -0.43 14.16 0.42
CA LYS A 68 -1.36 15.03 -0.29
C LYS A 68 -1.62 14.48 -1.70
N PHE A 69 -2.88 14.40 -2.12
CA PHE A 69 -3.23 13.94 -3.47
C PHE A 69 -2.62 14.83 -4.56
N GLY A 70 -2.12 14.19 -5.62
CA GLY A 70 -1.46 14.86 -6.75
C GLY A 70 -0.05 15.37 -6.46
N VAL A 71 0.49 15.15 -5.25
CA VAL A 71 1.84 15.56 -4.86
C VAL A 71 2.68 14.32 -4.57
N PRO A 72 3.95 14.26 -5.01
CA PRO A 72 4.85 13.18 -4.63
C PRO A 72 4.94 13.03 -3.11
N CYS A 73 4.65 11.83 -2.63
CA CYS A 73 4.78 11.40 -1.24
C CYS A 73 5.93 10.41 -1.12
N GLU A 74 6.74 10.56 -0.08
CA GLU A 74 7.78 9.58 0.27
C GLU A 74 7.18 8.57 1.23
N HIS A 75 7.37 7.29 0.91
CA HIS A 75 6.93 6.15 1.69
C HIS A 75 8.14 5.40 2.20
N SER A 76 7.98 4.72 3.33
CA SER A 76 9.00 3.81 3.87
C SER A 76 8.42 2.41 3.94
N SER A 77 9.11 1.44 3.36
CA SER A 77 8.78 0.04 3.63
C SER A 77 9.10 -0.31 5.08
N SER A 78 8.57 -1.43 5.58
CA SER A 78 8.88 -2.01 6.90
C SER A 78 10.39 -2.17 7.16
N HIS A 79 11.20 -2.27 6.10
CA HIS A 79 12.66 -2.42 6.19
C HIS A 79 13.41 -1.08 6.00
N GLY A 80 12.71 0.05 6.06
CA GLY A 80 13.30 1.39 5.96
C GLY A 80 13.75 1.79 4.55
N LYS A 81 13.42 1.01 3.51
CA LYS A 81 13.65 1.44 2.13
C LYS A 81 12.62 2.48 1.74
N LYS A 82 13.11 3.63 1.30
CA LYS A 82 12.29 4.74 0.87
C LYS A 82 11.94 4.60 -0.61
N PHE A 83 10.69 4.86 -0.94
CA PHE A 83 10.22 4.98 -2.32
C PHE A 83 9.25 6.15 -2.43
N LYS A 84 9.00 6.62 -3.64
CA LYS A 84 8.10 7.76 -3.88
C LYS A 84 6.89 7.32 -4.68
N SER A 85 5.74 7.90 -4.37
CA SER A 85 4.55 7.71 -5.18
C SER A 85 3.73 8.99 -5.28
N VAL A 86 2.89 9.10 -6.31
CA VAL A 86 1.87 10.14 -6.41
C VAL A 86 0.51 9.49 -6.22
N LEU A 87 -0.20 9.89 -5.17
CA LEU A 87 -1.53 9.37 -4.87
C LEU A 87 -2.59 10.19 -5.61
N ALA A 88 -3.55 9.50 -6.22
CA ALA A 88 -4.71 10.09 -6.85
C ALA A 88 -5.99 9.41 -6.34
N LYS A 89 -6.95 10.24 -5.91
CA LYS A 89 -8.30 9.74 -5.59
C LYS A 89 -9.08 9.58 -6.89
N VAL A 90 -9.51 8.37 -7.19
CA VAL A 90 -10.30 8.08 -8.40
C VAL A 90 -11.79 8.10 -8.07
N CYS A 91 -12.19 7.51 -6.95
CA CYS A 91 -13.58 7.47 -6.51
C CYS A 91 -13.69 7.32 -4.98
N ASP A 92 -14.91 7.15 -4.48
CA ASP A 92 -15.16 7.06 -3.03
C ASP A 92 -14.76 5.71 -2.39
N HIS A 93 -14.45 4.71 -3.20
CA HIS A 93 -14.01 3.37 -2.79
C HIS A 93 -12.71 2.94 -3.47
N CYS A 94 -12.05 3.86 -4.19
CA CYS A 94 -10.86 3.55 -4.97
C CYS A 94 -9.86 4.70 -5.01
N MET A 95 -8.58 4.38 -4.87
CA MET A 95 -7.45 5.29 -4.93
C MET A 95 -6.29 4.61 -5.67
N VAL A 96 -5.50 5.38 -6.40
CA VAL A 96 -4.33 4.90 -7.13
C VAL A 96 -3.08 5.59 -6.59
N SER A 97 -1.97 4.88 -6.60
CA SER A 97 -0.63 5.36 -6.27
C SER A 97 0.28 5.03 -7.44
N ASP A 98 0.80 6.05 -8.11
CA ASP A 98 1.77 5.87 -9.20
C ASP A 98 3.19 5.92 -8.62
N LEU A 99 3.90 4.80 -8.68
CA LEU A 99 5.25 4.69 -8.15
C LEU A 99 6.23 5.46 -9.04
N GLN A 100 7.15 6.18 -8.40
CA GLN A 100 8.18 6.98 -9.05
C GLN A 100 9.54 6.29 -8.88
N ASP A 101 10.49 6.63 -9.76
CA ASP A 101 11.88 6.16 -9.71
C ASP A 101 12.03 4.63 -9.71
N THR A 102 11.04 3.90 -10.24
CA THR A 102 11.07 2.44 -10.35
C THR A 102 11.76 1.99 -11.64
N ALA A 103 12.33 0.78 -11.62
CA ALA A 103 12.94 0.18 -12.81
C ALA A 103 11.95 0.02 -13.97
N HIS A 104 10.67 -0.17 -13.66
CA HIS A 104 9.56 -0.26 -14.62
C HIS A 104 8.38 0.60 -14.14
N PRO A 105 7.60 1.21 -15.05
CA PRO A 105 6.38 1.92 -14.67
C PRO A 105 5.47 1.02 -13.84
N ALA A 106 5.12 1.49 -12.65
CA ALA A 106 4.36 0.74 -11.69
C ALA A 106 3.31 1.59 -10.99
N HIS A 107 2.17 0.98 -10.69
CA HIS A 107 1.10 1.62 -9.95
C HIS A 107 0.40 0.63 -9.03
N THR A 108 -0.18 1.16 -7.97
CA THR A 108 -0.91 0.41 -6.96
C THR A 108 -2.32 0.95 -6.85
N ILE A 109 -3.32 0.07 -6.90
CA ILE A 109 -4.73 0.41 -6.81
C ILE A 109 -5.25 -0.10 -5.46
N PHE A 110 -5.81 0.79 -4.66
CA PHE A 110 -6.51 0.50 -3.42
C PHE A 110 -8.00 0.50 -3.72
N GLU A 111 -8.67 -0.64 -3.64
CA GLU A 111 -10.07 -0.77 -4.02
C GLU A 111 -10.86 -1.66 -3.05
N LEU A 112 -12.11 -1.28 -2.79
CA LEU A 112 -12.99 -2.07 -1.93
C LEU A 112 -13.80 -3.10 -2.71
N TYR A 113 -13.71 -4.34 -2.27
CA TYR A 113 -14.53 -5.46 -2.71
C TYR A 113 -15.41 -5.91 -1.55
N GLY A 114 -16.58 -5.30 -1.41
CA GLY A 114 -17.47 -5.53 -0.27
C GLY A 114 -16.86 -5.02 1.04
N HIS A 115 -16.48 -5.94 1.92
CA HIS A 115 -15.87 -5.66 3.22
C HIS A 115 -14.34 -5.83 3.23
N GLU A 116 -13.75 -6.13 2.07
CA GLU A 116 -12.32 -6.30 1.90
C GLU A 116 -11.71 -5.11 1.16
N LEU A 117 -10.50 -4.75 1.56
CA LEU A 117 -9.63 -3.84 0.83
C LEU A 117 -8.63 -4.68 0.03
N HIS A 118 -8.61 -4.50 -1.28
CA HIS A 118 -7.65 -5.12 -2.18
C HIS A 118 -6.66 -4.05 -2.64
N ILE A 119 -5.38 -4.31 -2.43
CA ILE A 119 -4.27 -3.50 -2.90
C ILE A 119 -3.64 -4.25 -4.08
N ILE A 120 -3.87 -3.75 -5.29
CA ILE A 120 -3.46 -4.40 -6.54
C ILE A 120 -2.29 -3.61 -7.13
N SER A 121 -1.11 -4.20 -7.12
CA SER A 121 0.12 -3.58 -7.62
C SER A 121 0.49 -4.15 -8.99
N LYS A 122 0.78 -3.28 -9.97
CA LYS A 122 1.07 -3.68 -11.35
C LYS A 122 2.37 -3.07 -11.84
N ALA A 123 3.21 -3.87 -12.48
CA ALA A 123 4.44 -3.44 -13.14
C ALA A 123 4.67 -4.29 -14.40
N GLY A 124 4.46 -3.71 -15.59
CA GLY A 124 4.52 -4.46 -16.85
C GLY A 124 3.50 -5.61 -16.90
N ASP A 125 3.98 -6.83 -17.05
CA ASP A 125 3.21 -8.09 -17.06
C ASP A 125 2.96 -8.66 -15.66
N VAL A 126 3.54 -8.07 -14.61
CA VAL A 126 3.40 -8.55 -13.24
C VAL A 126 2.24 -7.84 -12.55
N THR A 127 1.36 -8.64 -11.95
CA THR A 127 0.31 -8.17 -11.03
C THR A 127 0.45 -8.88 -9.69
N ALA A 128 0.50 -8.11 -8.61
CA ALA A 128 0.45 -8.59 -7.24
C ALA A 128 -0.83 -8.08 -6.57
N VAL A 129 -1.34 -8.85 -5.61
CA VAL A 129 -2.55 -8.49 -4.87
C VAL A 129 -2.32 -8.74 -3.38
N THR A 130 -2.58 -7.73 -2.55
CA THR A 130 -2.62 -7.85 -1.10
C THR A 130 -4.04 -7.57 -0.62
N LYS A 131 -4.61 -8.47 0.18
CA LYS A 131 -5.98 -8.39 0.68
C LYS A 131 -5.98 -8.09 2.16
N TYR A 132 -6.89 -7.23 2.57
CA TYR A 132 -7.15 -6.89 3.96
C TYR A 132 -8.65 -7.01 4.26
N ALA A 133 -8.96 -7.51 5.46
CA ALA A 133 -10.31 -7.52 6.01
C ALA A 133 -10.52 -6.30 6.92
N ARG A 134 -11.73 -5.78 6.96
CA ARG A 134 -12.11 -4.74 7.91
C ARG A 134 -12.20 -5.30 9.34
N GLY A 135 -11.71 -4.55 10.33
CA GLY A 135 -11.79 -4.88 11.76
C GLY A 135 -12.09 -3.69 12.65
#